data_AF-A0A518CEX3-F1
#
_entry.id   AF-A0A518CEX3-F1
#
_cell.length_a   1.000
_cell.length_b   1.000
_cell.length_c   1.000
_cell.angle_alpha   90.00
_cell.angle_beta   90.00
_cell.angle_gamma   90.00
#
_symmetry.space_group_name_H-M   'P 1'
#
loop_
_entity.id
_entity.type
_entity.pdbx_description
1 polymer ?
#
loop_
_entity_poly.entity_id
_entity_poly.type
_entity_poly.pdbx_seq_one_letter_code
_entity_poly.pdbx_strand_id
1 'polypeptide(L)'
;MNVSVLEREAITWDTPVSQWERLAGDDPLSDELAEEASELLGYTLLAKKKREARRQRTLEQTLAEYDIRPFTPESVRKYKQACEVNPSRFWPTIVESVIGLSFTLAMGALGGLFFSALLMNTMLSFYCALTVIGGVLVGIVFGCCSGAGIVQRKWRLRELASYTEPIPEYALQTALDIKKKHSGVSFYVDVLEENHIVVDPFLVMRVQSGNVIQDCYIEVWNESAFCGEREA
;
A
#
# COMPACT_ATOMS: atom_id res chain seq x y z
N MET A 1 -14.63 16.52 -8.86
CA MET A 1 -13.27 17.05 -8.71
C MET A 1 -12.35 15.84 -8.61
N ASN A 2 -11.68 15.46 -9.70
CA ASN A 2 -10.64 14.43 -9.68
C ASN A 2 -9.38 15.10 -9.15
N VAL A 3 -9.13 14.96 -7.85
CA VAL A 3 -7.85 15.38 -7.27
C VAL A 3 -6.84 14.34 -7.75
N SER A 4 -5.87 14.76 -8.56
CA SER A 4 -4.67 13.98 -8.86
C SER A 4 -3.93 13.76 -7.54
N VAL A 5 -4.21 12.66 -6.84
CA VAL A 5 -3.59 12.38 -5.53
C VAL A 5 -2.10 12.06 -5.69
N LEU A 6 -1.70 11.56 -6.86
CA LEU A 6 -0.32 11.25 -7.19
C LEU A 6 0.38 12.49 -7.77
N GLU A 7 1.50 12.85 -7.17
CA GLU A 7 2.34 13.99 -7.57
C GLU A 7 3.70 13.45 -7.98
N ARG A 8 4.18 13.88 -9.15
CA ARG A 8 5.53 13.55 -9.64
C ARG A 8 6.46 14.71 -9.35
N GLU A 9 7.61 14.41 -8.75
CA GLU A 9 8.67 15.38 -8.53
C GLU A 9 10.01 14.79 -8.96
N ALA A 10 10.95 15.65 -9.34
CA ALA A 10 12.33 15.20 -9.49
C ALA A 10 12.80 14.63 -8.16
N ILE A 11 13.42 13.45 -8.17
CA ILE A 11 13.91 12.87 -6.92
C ILE A 11 14.92 13.83 -6.28
N THR A 12 14.58 14.29 -5.08
CA THR A 12 15.54 14.88 -4.14
C THR A 12 15.77 13.88 -3.05
N TRP A 13 16.95 13.27 -3.03
CA TRP A 13 17.27 12.33 -1.97
C TRP A 13 17.60 13.08 -0.68
N ASP A 14 16.58 13.29 0.16
CA ASP A 14 16.73 13.89 1.50
C ASP A 14 17.47 12.98 2.50
N THR A 15 18.19 11.97 2.01
CA THR A 15 19.06 11.15 2.84
C THR A 15 20.16 11.98 3.51
N PRO A 16 20.63 11.58 4.72
CA PRO A 16 21.76 12.22 5.40
C PRO A 16 23.06 12.21 4.57
N VAL A 17 23.11 11.43 3.48
CA VAL A 17 24.16 11.50 2.46
C VAL A 17 24.27 12.91 1.85
N SER A 18 23.18 13.65 1.71
CA SER A 18 23.18 15.03 1.20
C SER A 18 23.97 16.00 2.08
N GLN A 19 24.00 15.79 3.40
CA GLN A 19 24.88 16.56 4.30
C GLN A 19 26.35 16.21 4.08
N TRP A 20 26.65 14.93 3.85
CA TRP A 20 28.00 14.49 3.52
C TRP A 20 28.44 14.98 2.14
N GLU A 21 27.55 15.06 1.16
CA GLU A 21 27.86 15.64 -0.16
C GLU A 21 28.19 17.12 -0.07
N ARG A 22 27.45 17.89 0.73
CA ARG A 22 27.81 19.31 0.98
C ARG A 22 29.17 19.47 1.64
N LEU A 23 29.56 18.51 2.48
CA LEU A 23 30.86 18.51 3.17
C LEU A 23 31.99 17.95 2.29
N ALA A 24 31.69 16.99 1.43
CA ALA A 24 32.67 16.30 0.59
C ALA A 24 33.03 17.12 -0.64
N GLY A 25 32.12 17.98 -1.12
CA GLY A 25 32.31 18.75 -2.35
C GLY A 25 32.45 17.83 -3.58
N ASP A 26 32.37 18.42 -4.76
CA ASP A 26 32.72 17.73 -6.02
C ASP A 26 34.23 17.83 -6.31
N ASP A 27 35.03 17.97 -5.27
CA ASP A 27 36.46 18.21 -5.42
C ASP A 27 37.17 16.89 -5.76
N PRO A 28 37.79 16.73 -6.94
CA PRO A 28 38.53 15.53 -7.30
C PRO A 28 39.63 15.18 -6.29
N LEU A 29 40.22 16.18 -5.60
CA LEU A 29 41.19 15.98 -4.52
C LEU A 29 40.62 15.17 -3.35
N SER A 30 39.32 15.27 -3.12
CA SER A 30 38.67 14.55 -2.02
C SER A 30 38.55 13.06 -2.30
N ASP A 31 38.56 12.62 -3.57
CA ASP A 31 38.48 11.21 -3.94
C ASP A 31 39.84 10.50 -3.80
N GLU A 32 40.91 11.17 -4.23
CA GLU A 32 42.28 10.71 -3.98
C GLU A 32 42.53 10.57 -2.47
N LEU A 33 42.13 11.58 -1.67
CA LEU A 33 42.24 11.51 -0.21
C LEU A 33 41.47 10.34 0.39
N ALA A 34 40.30 10.00 -0.15
CA ALA A 34 39.49 8.89 0.37
C ALA A 34 40.12 7.53 0.07
N GLU A 35 40.77 7.40 -1.09
CA GLU A 35 41.53 6.19 -1.46
C GLU A 35 42.82 6.10 -0.65
N GLU A 36 43.59 7.19 -0.54
CA GLU A 36 44.82 7.26 0.23
C GLU A 36 44.57 7.00 1.73
N ALA A 37 43.52 7.59 2.31
CA ALA A 37 43.12 7.31 3.70
C ALA A 37 42.68 5.85 3.89
N SER A 38 42.05 5.24 2.88
CA SER A 38 41.71 3.82 2.93
C SER A 38 42.94 2.92 2.85
N GLU A 39 43.94 3.30 2.05
CA GLU A 39 45.16 2.51 1.82
C GLU A 39 46.17 2.66 2.96
N LEU A 40 46.49 3.90 3.34
CA LEU A 40 47.49 4.21 4.37
C LEU A 40 46.95 4.05 5.79
N LEU A 41 45.68 4.40 6.04
CA LEU A 41 45.10 4.43 7.39
C LEU A 41 44.05 3.33 7.62
N GLY A 42 43.70 2.55 6.59
CA GLY A 42 42.61 1.56 6.68
C GLY A 42 41.22 2.18 6.83
N TYR A 43 41.07 3.49 6.61
CA TYR A 43 39.82 4.21 6.81
C TYR A 43 38.85 4.05 5.62
N THR A 44 38.19 2.89 5.56
CA THR A 44 37.31 2.51 4.42
C THR A 44 35.96 3.22 4.38
N LEU A 45 35.53 3.85 5.48
CA LEU A 45 34.20 4.44 5.61
C LEU A 45 33.98 5.62 4.66
N LEU A 46 35.00 6.45 4.44
CA LEU A 46 34.93 7.60 3.53
C LEU A 46 34.81 7.15 2.06
N ALA A 47 35.68 6.22 1.65
CA ALA A 47 35.64 5.65 0.30
C ALA A 47 34.29 4.95 0.02
N LYS A 48 33.74 4.22 1.00
CA LYS A 48 32.41 3.59 0.89
C LYS A 48 31.30 4.64 0.68
N LYS A 49 31.25 5.68 1.53
CA LYS A 49 30.24 6.75 1.42
C LYS A 49 30.32 7.50 0.09
N LYS A 50 31.53 7.79 -0.40
CA LYS A 50 31.73 8.44 -1.71
C LYS A 50 31.27 7.57 -2.87
N ARG A 51 31.55 6.27 -2.84
CA ARG A 51 31.04 5.32 -3.84
C ARG A 51 29.51 5.26 -3.83
N GLU A 52 28.89 5.28 -2.66
CA GLU A 52 27.43 5.33 -2.50
C GLU A 52 26.85 6.64 -3.11
N ALA A 53 27.42 7.80 -2.77
CA ALA A 53 27.00 9.10 -3.31
C ALA A 53 27.16 9.17 -4.84
N ARG A 54 28.30 8.72 -5.39
CA ARG A 54 28.51 8.66 -6.85
C ARG A 54 27.46 7.79 -7.55
N ARG A 55 27.17 6.60 -7.01
CA ARG A 55 26.12 5.71 -7.56
C ARG A 55 24.76 6.39 -7.56
N GLN A 56 24.42 7.09 -6.50
CA GLN A 56 23.16 7.82 -6.34
C GLN A 56 23.03 8.96 -7.36
N ARG A 57 24.08 9.77 -7.55
CA ARG A 57 24.12 10.81 -8.59
C ARG A 57 24.02 10.25 -10.00
N THR A 58 24.75 9.18 -10.32
CA THR A 58 24.65 8.55 -11.64
C THR A 58 23.24 8.00 -11.87
N LEU A 59 22.57 7.50 -10.82
CA LEU A 59 21.18 7.08 -10.90
C LEU A 59 20.24 8.28 -11.14
N GLU A 60 20.39 9.39 -10.42
CA GLU A 60 19.63 10.62 -10.66
C GLU A 60 19.79 11.14 -12.09
N GLN A 61 21.03 11.20 -12.57
CA GLN A 61 21.33 11.59 -13.95
C GLN A 61 20.66 10.66 -14.95
N THR A 62 20.66 9.35 -14.69
CA THR A 62 20.00 8.36 -15.54
C THR A 62 18.49 8.55 -15.55
N LEU A 63 17.87 8.80 -14.39
CA LEU A 63 16.44 9.07 -14.30
C LEU A 63 16.08 10.37 -15.05
N ALA A 64 16.88 11.42 -14.90
CA ALA A 64 16.70 12.68 -15.61
C ALA A 64 16.89 12.53 -17.14
N GLU A 65 17.87 11.75 -17.58
CA GLU A 65 18.15 11.48 -19.00
C GLU A 65 16.97 10.78 -19.69
N TYR A 66 16.27 9.90 -18.98
CA TYR A 66 15.08 9.22 -19.49
C TYR A 66 13.77 9.96 -19.18
N ASP A 67 13.82 11.19 -18.66
CA ASP A 67 12.68 11.98 -18.14
C ASP A 67 11.74 11.20 -17.22
N ILE A 68 12.33 10.31 -16.42
CA ILE A 68 11.61 9.52 -15.43
C ILE A 68 11.50 10.36 -14.17
N ARG A 69 10.26 10.73 -13.82
CA ARG A 69 9.93 11.49 -12.60
C ARG A 69 9.15 10.62 -11.62
N PRO A 70 9.81 10.08 -10.60
CA PRO A 70 9.16 9.26 -9.58
C PRO A 70 8.09 10.02 -8.81
N PHE A 71 7.13 9.28 -8.28
CA PHE A 71 6.09 9.83 -7.41
C PHE A 71 6.67 10.19 -6.05
N THR A 72 6.16 11.28 -5.47
CA THR A 72 6.57 11.67 -4.11
C THR A 72 6.11 10.62 -3.10
N PRO A 73 6.94 10.26 -2.10
CA PRO A 73 6.55 9.28 -1.09
C PRO A 73 5.26 9.68 -0.35
N GLU A 74 5.02 10.98 -0.18
CA GLU A 74 3.82 11.48 0.48
C GLU A 74 2.56 11.31 -0.36
N SER A 75 2.62 11.57 -1.67
CA SER A 75 1.49 11.41 -2.58
C SER A 75 1.10 9.93 -2.71
N VAL A 76 2.07 9.04 -2.85
CA VAL A 76 1.85 7.59 -2.83
C VAL A 76 1.26 7.14 -1.50
N ARG A 77 1.74 7.64 -0.37
CA ARG A 77 1.17 7.29 0.95
C ARG A 77 -0.29 7.74 1.06
N LYS A 78 -0.62 8.97 0.65
CA LYS A 78 -2.00 9.49 0.64
C LYS A 78 -2.89 8.66 -0.29
N TYR A 79 -2.39 8.31 -1.47
CA TYR A 79 -3.08 7.45 -2.43
C TYR A 79 -3.37 6.08 -1.83
N LYS A 80 -2.36 5.41 -1.29
CA LYS A 80 -2.50 4.11 -0.64
C LYS A 80 -3.50 4.15 0.51
N GLN A 81 -3.44 5.17 1.35
CA GLN A 81 -4.39 5.35 2.45
C GLN A 81 -5.84 5.58 1.97
N ALA A 82 -6.02 6.27 0.84
CA ALA A 82 -7.34 6.46 0.25
C ALA A 82 -7.89 5.17 -0.36
N CYS A 83 -7.03 4.32 -0.93
CA CYS A 83 -7.43 3.05 -1.54
C CYS A 83 -7.54 1.89 -0.54
N GLU A 84 -6.81 1.94 0.58
CA GLU A 84 -6.92 0.98 1.69
C GLU A 84 -8.26 1.16 2.39
N VAL A 85 -9.24 0.36 1.97
CA VAL A 85 -10.42 0.10 2.79
C VAL A 85 -10.02 -0.92 3.84
N ASN A 86 -9.59 -0.44 5.00
CA ASN A 86 -9.52 -1.30 6.17
C ASN A 86 -10.97 -1.50 6.64
N PRO A 87 -11.57 -2.69 6.46
CA PRO A 87 -12.91 -2.94 6.98
C PRO A 87 -12.84 -2.62 8.46
N SER A 88 -13.59 -1.61 8.89
CA SER A 88 -13.42 -1.10 10.24
C SER A 88 -13.54 -2.30 11.18
N ARG A 89 -12.52 -2.50 12.02
CA ARG A 89 -12.45 -3.67 12.91
C ARG A 89 -13.73 -3.79 13.76
N PHE A 90 -14.44 -2.68 13.91
CA PHE A 90 -15.73 -2.53 14.56
C PHE A 90 -16.91 -3.15 13.81
N TRP A 91 -16.95 -3.14 12.47
CA TRP A 91 -18.08 -3.67 11.71
C TRP A 91 -18.41 -5.15 12.03
N PRO A 92 -17.45 -6.11 12.00
CA PRO A 92 -17.76 -7.48 12.36
C PRO A 92 -18.21 -7.61 13.83
N THR A 93 -17.60 -6.84 14.76
CA THR A 93 -17.97 -6.87 16.18
C THR A 93 -19.36 -6.30 16.44
N ILE A 94 -19.75 -5.23 15.72
CA ILE A 94 -21.10 -4.65 15.78
C ILE A 94 -22.11 -5.67 15.25
N VAL A 95 -21.82 -6.30 14.11
CA VAL A 95 -22.70 -7.32 13.53
C VAL A 95 -22.86 -8.51 14.46
N GLU A 96 -21.77 -9.06 15.02
CA GLU A 96 -21.81 -10.17 15.99
C GLU A 96 -22.64 -9.79 17.23
N SER A 97 -22.46 -8.57 17.73
CA SER A 97 -23.22 -8.05 18.87
C SER A 97 -24.71 -7.91 18.54
N VAL A 98 -25.06 -7.42 17.35
CA VAL A 98 -26.46 -7.27 16.91
C VAL A 98 -27.13 -8.62 16.70
N ILE A 99 -26.43 -9.61 16.12
CA ILE A 99 -26.92 -10.98 15.97
C ILE A 99 -27.10 -11.65 17.34
N GLY A 100 -26.13 -11.50 18.24
CA GLY A 100 -26.24 -12.02 19.61
C GLY A 100 -27.40 -11.40 20.39
N LEU A 101 -27.59 -10.08 20.26
CA LEU A 101 -28.69 -9.37 20.89
C LEU A 101 -30.06 -9.78 20.31
N SER A 102 -30.17 -9.94 18.98
CA SER A 102 -31.42 -10.37 18.36
C SER A 102 -31.79 -11.79 18.77
N PHE A 103 -30.82 -12.70 18.86
CA PHE A 103 -31.03 -14.08 19.31
C PHE A 103 -31.47 -14.14 20.77
N THR A 104 -30.82 -13.39 21.66
CA THR A 104 -31.20 -13.33 23.08
C THR A 104 -32.60 -12.76 23.29
N LEU A 105 -32.97 -11.71 22.55
CA LEU A 105 -34.33 -11.15 22.56
C LEU A 105 -35.37 -12.15 22.03
N ALA A 106 -35.06 -12.86 20.94
CA ALA A 106 -35.97 -13.87 20.38
C ALA A 106 -36.20 -15.04 21.35
N MET A 107 -35.14 -15.52 22.01
CA MET A 107 -35.25 -16.58 23.03
C MET A 107 -36.07 -16.12 24.25
N GLY A 108 -35.89 -14.88 24.71
CA GLY A 108 -36.70 -14.30 25.78
C GLY A 108 -38.18 -14.20 25.41
N ALA A 109 -38.48 -13.75 24.18
CA ALA A 109 -39.85 -13.67 23.68
C ALA A 109 -40.51 -15.05 23.53
N LEU A 110 -39.75 -16.08 23.13
CA LEU A 110 -40.21 -17.47 23.07
C LEU A 110 -40.62 -18.01 24.46
N GLY A 111 -39.82 -17.73 25.49
CA GLY A 111 -40.18 -18.06 26.88
C GLY A 111 -41.45 -17.34 27.35
N GLY A 112 -41.57 -16.05 27.02
CA GLY A 112 -42.77 -15.25 27.29
C GLY A 112 -44.02 -15.77 26.57
N LEU A 113 -43.89 -16.19 25.31
CA LEU A 113 -44.93 -16.86 24.53
C LEU A 113 -45.46 -18.10 25.25
N PHE A 114 -44.55 -19.01 25.64
CA PHE A 114 -44.89 -20.25 26.33
C PHE A 114 -45.64 -19.98 27.65
N PHE A 115 -45.17 -19.00 28.43
CA PHE A 115 -45.81 -18.61 29.68
C PHE A 115 -47.17 -17.93 29.46
N SER A 116 -47.30 -17.07 28.46
CA SER A 116 -48.56 -16.40 28.13
C SER A 116 -49.63 -17.35 27.61
N ALA A 117 -49.22 -18.39 26.87
CA ALA A 117 -50.09 -19.45 26.40
C ALA A 117 -50.65 -20.28 27.56
N LEU A 118 -49.84 -20.55 28.59
CA LEU A 118 -50.28 -21.21 29.82
C LEU A 118 -51.32 -20.37 30.59
N LEU A 119 -51.21 -19.05 30.54
CA LEU A 119 -52.12 -18.12 31.21
C LEU A 119 -53.35 -17.74 30.36
N MET A 120 -53.52 -18.32 29.18
CA MET A 120 -54.59 -18.01 28.22
C MET A 120 -54.72 -16.52 27.85
N ASN A 121 -53.62 -15.76 27.88
CA ASN A 121 -53.62 -14.36 27.47
C ASN A 121 -53.26 -14.24 25.97
N THR A 122 -54.29 -14.22 25.13
CA THR A 122 -54.18 -14.20 23.67
C THR A 122 -53.51 -12.94 23.12
N MET A 123 -53.72 -11.79 23.76
CA MET A 123 -53.09 -10.52 23.34
C MET A 123 -51.58 -10.54 23.56
N LEU A 124 -51.12 -11.04 24.71
CA LEU A 124 -49.68 -11.14 25.00
C LEU A 124 -48.98 -12.13 24.07
N SER A 125 -49.64 -13.26 23.75
CA SER A 125 -49.13 -14.26 22.81
C SER A 125 -48.88 -13.67 21.42
N PHE A 126 -49.78 -12.82 20.92
CA PHE A 126 -49.64 -12.18 19.62
C PHE A 126 -48.41 -11.26 19.54
N TYR A 127 -48.20 -10.41 20.55
CA TYR A 127 -47.04 -9.50 20.57
C TYR A 127 -45.72 -10.26 20.67
N CYS A 128 -45.66 -11.31 21.47
CA CYS A 128 -44.45 -12.13 21.59
C CYS A 128 -44.16 -12.94 20.30
N ALA A 129 -45.18 -13.35 19.54
CA ALA A 129 -44.96 -13.95 18.21
C ALA A 129 -44.39 -12.94 17.20
N LEU A 130 -44.90 -11.71 17.21
CA LEU A 130 -44.39 -10.61 16.37
C LEU A 130 -42.93 -10.28 16.66
N THR A 131 -42.52 -10.28 17.93
CA THR A 131 -41.12 -10.00 18.30
C THR A 131 -40.17 -11.11 17.88
N VAL A 132 -40.59 -12.39 17.96
CA VAL A 132 -39.78 -13.52 17.45
C VAL A 132 -39.60 -13.41 15.94
N ILE A 133 -40.68 -13.18 15.18
CA ILE A 133 -40.62 -13.04 13.72
C ILE A 133 -39.75 -11.83 13.33
N GLY A 134 -39.93 -10.70 14.00
CA GLY A 134 -39.13 -9.50 13.77
C GLY A 134 -37.64 -9.73 14.07
N GLY A 135 -37.31 -10.38 15.19
CA GLY A 135 -35.94 -10.72 15.56
C GLY A 135 -35.26 -11.65 14.55
N VAL A 136 -35.98 -12.68 14.07
CA VAL A 136 -35.48 -13.60 13.05
C VAL A 136 -35.25 -12.89 11.71
N LEU A 137 -36.19 -12.04 11.26
CA LEU A 137 -36.02 -11.27 10.02
C LEU A 137 -34.82 -10.32 10.08
N VAL A 138 -34.66 -9.60 11.20
CA VAL A 138 -33.49 -8.72 11.41
C VAL A 138 -32.20 -9.55 11.40
N GLY A 139 -32.18 -10.72 12.07
CA GLY A 139 -31.05 -11.63 12.07
C GLY A 139 -30.67 -12.12 10.66
N ILE A 140 -31.64 -12.49 9.84
CA ILE A 140 -31.43 -12.92 8.45
C ILE A 140 -30.87 -11.76 7.60
N VAL A 141 -31.48 -10.57 7.68
CA VAL A 141 -31.03 -9.40 6.92
C VAL A 141 -29.60 -9.03 7.31
N PHE A 142 -29.28 -8.94 8.60
CA PHE A 142 -27.92 -8.64 9.05
C PHE A 142 -26.93 -9.75 8.71
N GLY A 143 -27.32 -11.03 8.80
CA GLY A 143 -26.49 -12.16 8.38
C GLY A 143 -26.17 -12.13 6.89
N CYS A 144 -27.17 -11.85 6.04
CA CYS A 144 -26.99 -11.71 4.60
C CYS A 144 -26.13 -10.50 4.24
N CYS A 145 -26.35 -9.35 4.89
CA CYS A 145 -25.52 -8.15 4.69
C CYS A 145 -24.09 -8.33 5.21
N SER A 146 -23.87 -9.12 6.27
CA SER A 146 -22.54 -9.44 6.78
C SER A 146 -21.75 -10.38 5.87
N GLY A 147 -22.44 -11.27 5.16
CA GLY A 147 -21.85 -12.17 4.16
C GLY A 147 -21.51 -11.46 2.85
N ALA A 148 -22.04 -10.25 2.62
CA ALA A 148 -21.65 -9.40 1.50
C ALA A 148 -20.26 -8.82 1.74
N GLY A 149 -19.26 -9.68 1.51
CA GLY A 149 -17.84 -9.41 1.30
C GLY A 149 -17.29 -8.21 2.05
N ILE A 150 -16.69 -8.45 3.21
CA ILE A 150 -15.64 -7.57 3.70
C ILE A 150 -14.53 -7.59 2.64
N VAL A 151 -14.55 -6.61 1.76
CA VAL A 151 -13.54 -6.41 0.73
C VAL A 151 -12.26 -5.98 1.44
N GLN A 152 -11.36 -6.93 1.67
CA GLN A 152 -10.06 -6.61 2.23
C GLN A 152 -9.16 -6.14 1.09
N ARG A 153 -8.88 -4.84 1.07
CA ARG A 153 -7.88 -4.23 0.18
C ARG A 153 -6.56 -4.13 0.91
N LYS A 154 -5.51 -4.76 0.37
CA LYS A 154 -4.18 -4.70 0.99
C LYS A 154 -3.09 -4.52 -0.08
N TRP A 155 -2.19 -3.57 0.16
CA TRP A 155 -0.98 -3.41 -0.63
C TRP A 155 -0.01 -4.56 -0.38
N ARG A 156 0.52 -5.14 -1.45
CA ARG A 156 1.56 -6.17 -1.39
C ARG A 156 2.66 -5.83 -2.37
N LEU A 157 3.87 -5.76 -1.85
CA LEU A 157 5.07 -5.64 -2.64
C LEU A 157 5.55 -7.02 -3.09
N ARG A 158 5.69 -7.22 -4.41
CA ARG A 158 6.18 -8.45 -5.04
C ARG A 158 7.42 -8.15 -5.87
N GLU A 159 8.36 -9.07 -5.95
CA GLU A 159 9.55 -8.88 -6.78
C GLU A 159 9.16 -8.99 -8.27
N LEU A 160 9.69 -8.09 -9.11
CA LEU A 160 9.33 -8.02 -10.52
C LEU A 160 9.56 -9.36 -11.26
N ALA A 161 10.62 -10.09 -10.90
CA ALA A 161 10.94 -11.39 -11.47
C ALA A 161 9.93 -12.50 -11.12
N SER A 162 9.20 -12.35 -10.02
CA SER A 162 8.18 -13.29 -9.54
C SER A 162 6.75 -12.88 -9.91
N TYR A 163 6.59 -11.74 -10.58
CA TYR A 163 5.30 -11.15 -10.88
C TYR A 163 4.69 -11.80 -12.13
N THR A 164 3.48 -12.35 -11.98
CA THR A 164 2.82 -13.19 -13.02
C THR A 164 1.81 -12.44 -13.89
N GLU A 165 1.28 -11.33 -13.38
CA GLU A 165 0.28 -10.52 -14.10
C GLU A 165 0.95 -9.72 -15.23
N PRO A 166 0.21 -9.38 -16.30
CA PRO A 166 0.76 -8.63 -17.43
C PRO A 166 1.27 -7.25 -17.00
N ILE A 167 2.47 -6.93 -17.44
CA ILE A 167 3.11 -5.62 -17.23
C ILE A 167 3.12 -4.88 -18.57
N PRO A 168 2.67 -3.63 -18.62
CA PRO A 168 2.76 -2.82 -19.83
C PRO A 168 4.20 -2.69 -20.33
N GLU A 169 4.37 -2.70 -21.65
CA GLU A 169 5.68 -2.62 -22.29
C GLU A 169 6.48 -1.40 -21.84
N TYR A 170 5.82 -0.24 -21.64
CA TYR A 170 6.50 0.98 -21.20
C TYR A 170 7.11 0.85 -19.80
N ALA A 171 6.41 0.21 -18.85
CA ALA A 171 6.90 0.02 -17.49
C ALA A 171 8.08 -0.96 -17.48
N LEU A 172 7.99 -2.02 -18.29
CA LEU A 172 9.07 -2.98 -18.45
C LEU A 172 10.30 -2.35 -19.13
N GLN A 173 10.10 -1.54 -20.17
CA GLN A 173 11.16 -0.81 -20.85
C GLN A 173 11.88 0.15 -19.90
N THR A 174 11.13 0.92 -19.10
CA THR A 174 11.69 1.79 -18.06
C THR A 174 12.57 1.01 -17.07
N ALA A 175 12.09 -0.14 -16.59
CA ALA A 175 12.87 -1.00 -15.69
C ALA A 175 14.15 -1.53 -16.36
N LEU A 176 14.07 -1.95 -17.63
CA LEU A 176 15.22 -2.43 -18.40
C LEU A 176 16.26 -1.34 -18.62
N ASP A 177 15.85 -0.13 -18.98
CA ASP A 177 16.77 0.97 -19.29
C ASP A 177 17.54 1.46 -18.06
N ILE A 178 16.89 1.46 -16.89
CA ILE A 178 17.58 1.69 -15.62
C ILE A 178 18.50 0.51 -15.29
N LYS A 179 18.03 -0.75 -15.40
CA LYS A 179 18.81 -1.94 -15.02
C LYS A 179 20.08 -2.12 -15.86
N LYS A 180 20.06 -1.74 -17.15
CA LYS A 180 21.23 -1.74 -18.05
C LYS A 180 22.34 -0.82 -17.54
N LYS A 181 22.00 0.37 -17.04
CA LYS A 181 22.96 1.34 -16.50
C LYS A 181 23.30 1.07 -15.03
N HIS A 182 22.37 0.48 -14.28
CA HIS A 182 22.45 0.27 -12.83
C HIS A 182 22.08 -1.15 -12.42
N SER A 183 23.00 -2.10 -12.59
CA SER A 183 22.75 -3.53 -12.31
C SER A 183 22.45 -3.83 -10.84
N GLY A 184 22.90 -2.98 -9.91
CA GLY A 184 22.67 -3.11 -8.46
C GLY A 184 21.26 -2.74 -7.99
N VAL A 185 20.41 -2.19 -8.86
CA VAL A 185 19.04 -1.78 -8.52
C VAL A 185 18.08 -2.96 -8.62
N SER A 186 17.17 -3.09 -7.66
CA SER A 186 16.13 -4.14 -7.67
C SER A 186 14.76 -3.56 -7.99
N PHE A 187 13.93 -4.30 -8.72
CA PHE A 187 12.59 -3.86 -9.13
C PHE A 187 11.51 -4.73 -8.50
N TYR A 188 10.43 -4.07 -8.11
CA TYR A 188 9.28 -4.65 -7.46
C TYR A 188 8.01 -4.09 -8.09
N VAL A 189 6.90 -4.81 -7.91
CA VAL A 189 5.56 -4.32 -8.22
C VAL A 189 4.78 -4.25 -6.91
N ASP A 190 4.28 -3.07 -6.56
CA ASP A 190 3.43 -2.88 -5.40
C ASP A 190 1.97 -2.84 -5.86
N VAL A 191 1.19 -3.83 -5.43
CA VAL A 191 -0.16 -4.06 -5.94
C VAL A 191 -1.20 -3.96 -4.85
N LEU A 192 -2.35 -3.36 -5.16
CA LEU A 192 -3.53 -3.44 -4.32
C LEU A 192 -4.27 -4.73 -4.63
N GLU A 193 -4.25 -5.68 -3.70
CA GLU A 193 -5.01 -6.92 -3.84
C GLU A 193 -6.41 -6.75 -3.25
N GLU A 194 -7.43 -7.01 -4.07
CA GLU A 194 -8.84 -7.03 -3.71
C GLU A 194 -9.47 -8.35 -4.15
N ASN A 195 -9.80 -9.27 -3.23
CA ASN A 195 -10.45 -10.54 -3.57
C ASN A 195 -9.77 -11.33 -4.73
N HIS A 196 -8.43 -11.36 -4.74
CA HIS A 196 -7.59 -11.94 -5.80
C HIS A 196 -7.52 -11.15 -7.11
N ILE A 197 -8.14 -9.99 -7.20
CA ILE A 197 -8.00 -9.04 -8.30
C ILE A 197 -6.88 -8.06 -7.94
N VAL A 198 -5.98 -7.83 -8.89
CA VAL A 198 -4.92 -6.82 -8.78
C VAL A 198 -5.42 -5.50 -9.35
N VAL A 199 -5.34 -4.45 -8.54
CA VAL A 199 -5.76 -3.10 -8.89
C VAL A 199 -4.59 -2.14 -8.70
N ASP A 200 -4.47 -1.14 -9.59
CA ASP A 200 -3.51 -0.04 -9.53
C ASP A 200 -2.04 -0.43 -9.19
N PRO A 201 -1.41 -1.37 -9.93
CA PRO A 201 -0.01 -1.76 -9.73
C PRO A 201 0.97 -0.59 -9.94
N PHE A 202 1.94 -0.47 -9.02
CA PHE A 202 3.07 0.46 -9.14
C PHE A 202 4.37 -0.27 -9.47
N LEU A 203 5.14 0.27 -10.41
CA LEU A 203 6.55 -0.09 -10.59
C LEU A 203 7.37 0.58 -9.49
N VAL A 204 7.98 -0.21 -8.63
CA VAL A 204 8.83 0.27 -7.53
C VAL A 204 10.27 -0.11 -7.78
N MET A 205 11.13 0.88 -7.76
CA MET A 205 12.58 0.72 -7.77
C MET A 205 13.09 0.79 -6.35
N ARG A 206 13.82 -0.24 -5.93
CA ARG A 206 14.46 -0.33 -4.62
C ARG A 206 15.95 -0.08 -4.75
N VAL A 207 16.41 0.98 -4.08
CA VAL A 207 17.82 1.39 -4.04
C VAL A 207 18.35 1.12 -2.64
N GLN A 208 19.47 0.40 -2.56
CA GLN A 208 20.17 0.15 -1.30
C GLN A 208 21.30 1.18 -1.14
N SER A 209 21.18 2.04 -0.13
CA SER A 209 22.22 3.00 0.25
C SER A 209 22.72 2.64 1.65
N GLY A 210 23.85 1.91 1.69
CA GLY A 210 24.37 1.32 2.92
C GLY A 210 23.38 0.33 3.56
N ASN A 211 22.88 0.68 4.75
CA ASN A 211 21.92 -0.13 5.50
C ASN A 211 20.47 0.35 5.32
N VAL A 212 20.26 1.42 4.56
CA VAL A 212 18.94 1.98 4.32
C VAL A 212 18.44 1.49 2.95
N ILE A 213 17.24 0.95 2.95
CA ILE A 213 16.52 0.57 1.73
C ILE A 213 15.52 1.67 1.43
N GLN A 214 15.57 2.22 0.23
CA GLN A 214 14.65 3.24 -0.21
C GLN A 214 13.85 2.76 -1.42
N ASP A 215 12.53 2.93 -1.32
CA ASP A 215 11.57 2.55 -2.36
C ASP A 215 11.14 3.80 -3.12
N CYS A 216 11.36 3.80 -4.43
CA CYS A 216 11.01 4.86 -5.37
C CYS A 216 9.93 4.37 -6.32
N TYR A 217 8.78 5.03 -6.33
CA TYR A 217 7.64 4.64 -7.16
C TYR A 217 7.77 5.35 -8.51
N ILE A 218 7.90 4.60 -9.59
CA ILE A 218 8.28 5.14 -10.91
C ILE A 218 7.07 5.30 -11.82
N GLU A 219 6.29 4.23 -11.98
CA GLU A 219 5.14 4.18 -12.87
C GLU A 219 3.97 3.53 -12.15
N VAL A 220 2.75 3.87 -12.57
CA VAL A 220 1.52 3.19 -12.19
C VAL A 220 0.80 2.80 -13.47
N TRP A 221 0.06 1.69 -13.45
CA TRP A 221 -0.78 1.30 -14.58
C TRP A 221 -2.11 0.71 -14.11
N ASN A 222 -3.04 0.60 -15.07
CA ASN A 222 -4.40 0.14 -14.83
C ASN A 222 -5.13 0.96 -13.75
N GLU A 223 -4.82 2.27 -13.69
CA GLU A 223 -5.39 3.14 -12.69
C GLU A 223 -6.85 3.42 -13.04
N SER A 224 -7.77 2.75 -12.33
CA SER A 224 -9.21 2.88 -12.60
C SER A 224 -9.74 4.32 -12.44
N ALA A 225 -9.01 5.16 -11.71
CA ALA A 225 -9.31 6.57 -11.46
C ALA A 225 -8.59 7.56 -12.41
N PHE A 226 -7.68 7.10 -13.28
CA PHE A 226 -6.79 7.98 -14.05
C PHE A 226 -6.80 7.62 -15.54
N CYS A 227 -7.57 8.36 -16.34
CA CYS A 227 -7.51 8.34 -17.80
C CYS A 227 -6.32 9.16 -18.34
N GLY A 228 -5.18 9.15 -17.65
CA GLY A 228 -4.00 9.89 -18.09
C GLY A 228 -3.26 9.12 -19.16
N GLU A 229 -3.45 9.49 -20.42
CA GLU A 229 -2.46 9.19 -21.44
C GLU A 229 -1.12 9.78 -20.98
N ARG A 230 -0.05 9.02 -21.12
CA ARG A 230 1.32 9.53 -20.95
C ARG A 230 1.45 10.68 -21.95
N GLU A 231 1.51 11.93 -21.49
CA GLU A 231 1.94 13.03 -22.35
C GLU A 231 3.36 12.68 -22.79
N ALA A 232 3.46 12.17 -24.02
CA ALA A 232 4.69 11.71 -24.64
C ALA A 232 5.50 12.89 -25.20
#